data_AF-A0A8W8JKW0-F1
#
_entry.id   AF-A0A8W8JKW0-F1
#
_cell.length_a   1.000
_cell.length_b   1.000
_cell.length_c   1.000
_cell.angle_alpha   90.00
_cell.angle_beta   90.00
_cell.angle_gamma   90.00
#
_symmetry.space_group_name_H-M   'P 1'
#
loop_
_entity.id
_entity.type
_entity.pdbx_description
1 polymer ?
#
loop_
_entity_poly.entity_id
_entity_poly.type
_entity_poly.pdbx_seq_one_letter_code
_entity_poly.pdbx_strand_id
1 'polypeptide(L)'
;MLAFLKNIIVNSKSRLCCLQGMDLPFSLRLLFSVLFLLECSHVEAASFDYFTLAFQWPITYCSDKKTNCYQKHIWTIHGLWPSNINGRNPDYCNNTFDGSQITSIKKTLDEFWPNLDLTKKNTDFWSYEWRKHGSCANSVEKVSTTLDYFKKALQLAKQYNVTSILSKKKITENNINTYTINDVQSAMEGSTRFKSNIIWNENKCTPLLSEIRICFSKTFDVIDCPWPTKSNKKVKYPAACTKNLNSSKEGEYQTTNTHNFKESPTSCDQCTKPKPPDNNTADEVEVTSLSVFLLIALVFVLYVFFKKCKRSSYEQISDTMKSDENQLHPL
;
A
#
# COMPACT_ATOMS: atom_id res chain seq x y z
N MET A 1 6.58 16.12 35.28
CA MET A 1 5.11 16.14 35.20
C MET A 1 4.58 15.83 33.79
N LEU A 2 5.14 16.42 32.71
CA LEU A 2 4.75 16.03 31.33
C LEU A 2 5.31 14.68 30.82
N ALA A 3 6.34 14.11 31.45
CA ALA A 3 6.83 12.76 31.13
C ALA A 3 6.07 11.63 31.87
N PHE A 4 5.23 11.97 32.85
CA PHE A 4 4.41 11.02 33.60
C PHE A 4 3.06 10.73 32.90
N LEU A 5 2.66 11.60 31.97
CA LEU A 5 1.40 11.50 31.24
C LEU A 5 1.47 10.63 29.96
N LYS A 6 2.67 10.29 29.48
CA LYS A 6 2.83 9.44 28.26
C LYS A 6 2.86 7.93 28.53
N ASN A 7 2.96 7.49 29.79
CA ASN A 7 3.04 6.06 30.14
C ASN A 7 1.71 5.46 30.66
N ILE A 8 0.59 6.18 30.54
CA ILE A 8 -0.71 5.70 31.01
C ILE A 8 -1.48 4.92 29.92
N ILE A 9 -1.07 5.02 28.65
CA ILE A 9 -1.78 4.43 27.49
C ILE A 9 -1.18 3.07 27.07
N VAL A 10 -1.07 2.08 27.96
CA VAL A 10 -0.83 0.67 27.55
C VAL A 10 -1.59 -0.36 28.41
N ASN A 11 -2.36 0.03 29.44
CA ASN A 11 -2.89 -0.99 30.36
C ASN A 11 -4.27 -0.65 30.92
N SER A 12 -5.28 -0.53 30.04
CA SER A 12 -6.67 -0.25 30.47
C SER A 12 -7.42 -1.47 31.01
N LYS A 13 -6.92 -2.70 30.86
CA LYS A 13 -7.57 -3.90 31.44
C LYS A 13 -7.13 -4.25 32.86
N SER A 14 -6.00 -3.74 33.34
CA SER A 14 -5.46 -4.08 34.67
C SER A 14 -5.77 -3.05 35.76
N ARG A 15 -6.48 -1.95 35.45
CA ARG A 15 -6.90 -0.94 36.43
C ARG A 15 -8.36 -1.06 36.90
N LEU A 16 -9.10 -2.10 36.51
CA LEU A 16 -10.41 -2.37 37.10
C LEU A 16 -10.32 -2.96 38.52
N CYS A 17 -9.17 -3.55 38.91
CA CYS A 17 -8.99 -4.15 40.25
C CYS A 17 -8.66 -3.15 41.38
N CYS A 18 -8.28 -1.90 41.08
CA CYS A 18 -7.77 -0.99 42.12
C CYS A 18 -8.82 -0.08 42.79
N LEU A 19 -10.10 -0.12 42.39
CA LEU A 19 -11.13 0.76 42.97
C LEU A 19 -12.12 0.04 43.91
N GLN A 20 -11.94 -1.26 44.17
CA GLN A 20 -12.84 -2.02 45.05
C GLN A 20 -12.52 -1.91 46.56
N GLY A 21 -11.63 -1.00 46.99
CA GLY A 21 -11.17 -0.94 48.39
C GLY A 21 -11.18 0.43 49.07
N MET A 22 -11.81 1.46 48.49
CA MET A 22 -11.82 2.80 49.10
C MET A 22 -13.25 3.32 49.32
N ASP A 23 -13.59 3.56 50.59
CA ASP A 23 -14.85 4.19 51.01
C ASP A 23 -14.84 5.69 50.70
N LEU A 24 -14.92 6.02 49.41
CA LEU A 24 -15.15 7.38 48.94
C LEU A 24 -16.65 7.72 49.04
N PRO A 25 -17.01 8.95 49.47
CA PRO A 25 -18.39 9.38 49.55
C PRO A 25 -19.08 9.30 48.18
N PHE A 26 -20.38 8.99 48.18
CA PHE A 26 -21.18 8.72 46.97
C PHE A 26 -21.05 9.82 45.90
N SER A 27 -20.95 11.08 46.32
CA SER A 27 -20.74 12.24 45.43
C SER A 27 -19.42 12.18 44.65
N LEU A 28 -18.36 11.66 45.26
CA LEU A 28 -17.05 11.53 44.62
C LEU A 28 -16.99 10.30 43.70
N ARG A 29 -17.68 9.21 44.07
CA ARG A 29 -17.86 8.04 43.18
C ARG A 29 -18.63 8.41 41.92
N LEU A 30 -19.69 9.22 42.04
CA LEU A 30 -20.45 9.71 40.90
C LEU A 30 -19.60 10.63 40.01
N LEU A 31 -18.80 11.52 40.60
CA LEU A 31 -17.86 12.38 39.86
C LEU A 31 -16.80 11.57 39.10
N PHE A 32 -16.19 10.57 39.75
CA PHE A 32 -15.23 9.68 39.11
C PHE A 32 -15.89 8.82 38.03
N SER A 33 -17.09 8.30 38.23
CA SER A 33 -17.83 7.57 37.20
C SER A 33 -18.17 8.45 35.99
N VAL A 34 -18.57 9.71 36.20
CA VAL A 34 -18.83 10.67 35.11
C VAL A 34 -17.53 11.05 34.37
N LEU A 35 -16.42 11.27 35.09
CA LEU A 35 -15.10 11.50 34.50
C LEU A 35 -14.59 10.28 33.72
N PHE A 36 -14.83 9.06 34.22
CA PHE A 36 -14.45 7.81 33.56
C PHE A 36 -15.32 7.54 32.31
N LEU A 37 -16.61 7.90 32.35
CA LEU A 37 -17.49 7.85 31.18
C LEU A 37 -17.12 8.90 30.12
N LEU A 38 -16.58 10.05 30.51
CA LEU A 38 -16.01 11.07 29.61
C LEU A 38 -14.68 10.62 28.96
N GLU A 39 -13.96 9.69 29.58
CA GLU A 39 -12.70 9.13 29.06
C GLU A 39 -12.89 7.86 28.20
N CYS A 40 -14.09 7.26 28.21
CA CYS A 40 -14.33 5.96 27.58
C CYS A 40 -14.84 6.02 26.11
N SER A 41 -14.70 7.15 25.40
CA SER A 41 -15.24 7.32 24.04
C SER A 41 -14.21 7.46 22.91
N HIS A 42 -12.92 7.50 23.18
CA HIS A 42 -11.93 7.66 22.12
C HIS A 42 -11.29 6.32 21.73
N VAL A 43 -11.98 5.60 20.83
CA VAL A 43 -11.23 4.85 19.81
C VAL A 43 -10.48 5.93 19.02
N GLU A 44 -9.19 6.13 19.30
CA GLU A 44 -8.37 7.06 18.52
C GLU A 44 -8.43 6.60 17.06
N ALA A 45 -9.16 7.35 16.23
CA ALA A 45 -9.16 7.14 14.81
C ALA A 45 -7.71 7.25 14.31
N ALA A 46 -7.34 6.41 13.34
CA ALA A 46 -5.99 6.43 12.82
C ALA A 46 -5.63 7.84 12.33
N SER A 47 -4.60 8.42 12.92
CA SER A 47 -4.10 9.73 12.50
C SER A 47 -3.20 9.56 11.29
N PHE A 48 -3.49 10.33 10.24
CA PHE A 48 -2.65 10.48 9.06
C PHE A 48 -2.59 11.95 8.61
N ASP A 49 -1.70 12.29 7.70
CA ASP A 49 -1.51 13.69 7.25
C ASP A 49 -2.23 13.97 5.92
N TYR A 50 -2.13 13.07 4.95
CA TYR A 50 -2.63 13.25 3.58
C TYR A 50 -3.03 11.92 2.93
N PHE A 51 -3.63 11.97 1.74
CA PHE A 51 -3.92 10.79 0.92
C PHE A 51 -2.98 10.69 -0.27
N THR A 52 -2.55 9.47 -0.59
CA THR A 52 -1.81 9.16 -1.82
C THR A 52 -2.69 8.31 -2.73
N LEU A 53 -3.08 8.82 -3.90
CA LEU A 53 -3.67 8.00 -4.96
C LEU A 53 -2.56 7.46 -5.87
N ALA A 54 -2.35 6.15 -5.83
CA ALA A 54 -1.36 5.46 -6.64
C ALA A 54 -2.01 4.84 -7.89
N PHE A 55 -1.48 5.17 -9.06
CA PHE A 55 -1.81 4.53 -10.33
C PHE A 55 -0.65 3.65 -10.78
N GLN A 56 -0.93 2.40 -11.16
CA GLN A 56 0.05 1.46 -11.67
C GLN A 56 -0.11 1.26 -13.18
N TRP A 57 1.01 1.00 -13.86
CA TRP A 57 1.02 0.68 -15.29
C TRP A 57 1.01 -0.84 -15.50
N PRO A 58 -0.07 -1.42 -16.07
CA PRO A 58 -0.20 -2.87 -16.17
C PRO A 58 0.90 -3.56 -16.96
N ILE A 59 1.37 -2.94 -18.06
CA ILE A 59 2.40 -3.56 -18.90
C ILE A 59 3.73 -3.68 -18.15
N THR A 60 4.09 -2.67 -17.35
CA THR A 60 5.29 -2.72 -16.50
C THR A 60 5.13 -3.75 -15.38
N TYR A 61 3.97 -3.78 -14.70
CA TYR A 61 3.68 -4.79 -13.68
C TYR A 61 3.82 -6.22 -14.23
N CYS A 62 3.27 -6.46 -15.42
CA CYS A 62 3.31 -7.75 -16.08
C CYS A 62 4.68 -8.12 -16.66
N SER A 63 5.60 -7.16 -16.82
CA SER A 63 6.90 -7.39 -17.48
C SER A 63 7.82 -8.36 -16.70
N ASP A 64 7.57 -8.55 -15.40
CA ASP A 64 8.31 -9.47 -14.53
C ASP A 64 7.58 -10.80 -14.28
N LYS A 65 6.39 -10.99 -14.86
CA LYS A 65 5.52 -12.14 -14.61
C LYS A 65 5.51 -13.10 -15.80
N LYS A 66 5.68 -14.40 -15.54
CA LYS A 66 5.91 -15.41 -16.58
C LYS A 66 4.67 -15.85 -17.36
N THR A 67 3.45 -15.72 -16.83
CA THR A 67 2.15 -15.90 -17.52
C THR A 67 1.02 -15.38 -16.60
N ASN A 68 -0.22 -15.26 -17.10
CA ASN A 68 -1.44 -14.91 -16.33
C ASN A 68 -1.45 -13.52 -15.69
N CYS A 69 -1.22 -12.49 -16.51
CA CYS A 69 -1.24 -11.10 -16.08
C CYS A 69 -2.17 -10.25 -16.97
N TYR A 70 -2.92 -9.34 -16.36
CA TYR A 70 -3.88 -8.52 -17.07
C TYR A 70 -3.22 -7.29 -17.69
N GLN A 71 -2.94 -7.34 -18.99
CA GLN A 71 -2.22 -6.29 -19.73
C GLN A 71 -3.18 -5.25 -20.34
N LYS A 72 -3.77 -4.41 -19.49
CA LYS A 72 -4.66 -3.32 -19.96
C LYS A 72 -3.85 -2.09 -20.36
N HIS A 73 -4.27 -1.42 -21.44
CA HIS A 73 -3.66 -0.19 -21.97
C HIS A 73 -4.21 1.09 -21.31
N ILE A 74 -4.51 1.01 -20.00
CA ILE A 74 -4.88 2.18 -19.20
C ILE A 74 -4.15 2.12 -17.88
N TRP A 75 -3.88 3.29 -17.30
CA TRP A 75 -3.43 3.37 -15.92
C TRP A 75 -4.55 2.89 -15.00
N THR A 76 -4.26 1.87 -14.21
CA THR A 76 -5.21 1.33 -13.22
C THR A 76 -4.87 1.82 -11.83
N ILE A 77 -5.86 1.86 -10.94
CA ILE A 77 -5.65 2.20 -9.54
C ILE A 77 -4.86 1.04 -8.90
N HIS A 78 -3.83 1.40 -8.14
CA HIS A 78 -3.20 0.53 -7.16
C HIS A 78 -3.89 0.71 -5.81
N GLY A 79 -3.96 1.95 -5.31
CA GLY A 79 -4.76 2.27 -4.14
C GLY A 79 -4.81 3.73 -3.73
N LEU A 80 -5.61 4.02 -2.71
CA LEU A 80 -5.78 5.33 -2.08
C LEU A 80 -5.33 5.24 -0.63
N TRP A 81 -4.15 5.76 -0.31
CA TRP A 81 -3.50 5.43 0.96
C TRP A 81 -3.47 6.63 1.90
N PRO A 82 -4.12 6.56 3.08
CA PRO A 82 -3.77 7.42 4.21
C PRO A 82 -2.27 7.37 4.47
N SER A 83 -1.62 8.52 4.45
CA SER A 83 -0.16 8.65 4.46
C SER A 83 0.30 9.71 5.46
N ASN A 84 1.49 9.50 6.00
CA ASN A 84 2.17 10.44 6.90
C ASN A 84 3.34 11.11 6.19
N ILE A 85 3.50 12.41 6.42
CA ILE A 85 4.67 13.17 5.93
C ILE A 85 5.92 12.66 6.64
N ASN A 86 5.81 12.28 7.91
CA ASN A 86 6.93 11.72 8.66
C ASN A 86 6.52 10.42 9.35
N GLY A 87 7.41 9.44 9.35
CA GLY A 87 7.17 8.16 9.98
C GLY A 87 6.34 7.20 9.12
N ARG A 88 5.78 6.18 9.77
CA ARG A 88 5.08 5.08 9.10
C ARG A 88 3.65 5.49 8.78
N ASN A 89 3.17 5.15 7.58
CA ASN A 89 1.75 5.27 7.23
C ASN A 89 0.91 4.33 8.11
N PRO A 90 -0.31 4.71 8.51
CA PRO A 90 -1.17 3.81 9.24
C PRO A 90 -1.54 2.60 8.36
N ASP A 91 -1.61 1.42 8.98
CA ASP A 91 -2.07 0.21 8.32
C ASP A 91 -2.95 -0.63 9.24
N TYR A 92 -3.87 -1.41 8.65
CA TYR A 92 -4.72 -2.37 9.35
C TYR A 92 -5.57 -1.78 10.50
N CYS A 93 -6.19 -0.62 10.29
CA CYS A 93 -6.95 0.10 11.31
C CYS A 93 -8.36 -0.46 11.51
N ASN A 94 -8.44 -1.55 12.29
CA ASN A 94 -9.63 -2.21 12.85
C ASN A 94 -10.97 -1.94 12.13
N ASN A 95 -11.13 -2.46 10.91
CA ASN A 95 -12.40 -2.56 10.19
C ASN A 95 -12.37 -3.77 9.24
N THR A 96 -13.48 -4.50 9.15
CA THR A 96 -13.62 -5.62 8.22
C THR A 96 -13.98 -5.12 6.82
N PHE A 97 -13.57 -5.86 5.80
CA PHE A 97 -14.03 -5.62 4.44
C PHE A 97 -15.40 -6.28 4.24
N ASP A 98 -16.38 -5.50 3.79
CA ASP A 98 -17.69 -6.00 3.41
C ASP A 98 -17.91 -5.76 1.91
N GLY A 99 -17.75 -6.84 1.13
CA GLY A 99 -17.90 -6.80 -0.33
C GLY A 99 -19.33 -6.51 -0.80
N SER A 100 -20.34 -6.70 0.05
CA SER A 100 -21.74 -6.43 -0.34
C SER A 100 -21.98 -4.95 -0.63
N GLN A 101 -21.29 -4.06 0.11
CA GLN A 101 -21.43 -2.61 0.00
C GLN A 101 -20.98 -2.06 -1.36
N ILE A 102 -20.04 -2.73 -2.02
CA ILE A 102 -19.45 -2.27 -3.30
C ILE A 102 -20.10 -2.88 -4.53
N THR A 103 -21.15 -3.71 -4.37
CA THR A 103 -21.83 -4.38 -5.49
C THR A 103 -22.29 -3.39 -6.56
N SER A 104 -22.81 -2.23 -6.15
CA SER A 104 -23.30 -1.17 -7.04
C SER A 104 -22.22 -0.54 -7.94
N ILE A 105 -20.94 -0.61 -7.54
CA ILE A 105 -19.80 -0.03 -8.27
C ILE A 105 -18.84 -1.09 -8.80
N LYS A 106 -19.17 -2.38 -8.65
CA LYS A 106 -18.28 -3.50 -8.96
C LYS A 106 -17.76 -3.45 -10.40
N LYS A 107 -18.63 -3.17 -11.39
CA LYS A 107 -18.24 -3.09 -12.80
C LYS A 107 -17.17 -2.03 -13.05
N THR A 108 -17.30 -0.87 -12.40
CA THR A 108 -16.32 0.22 -12.51
C THR A 108 -15.02 -0.15 -11.79
N LEU A 109 -15.08 -0.82 -10.65
CA LEU A 109 -13.89 -1.35 -9.97
C LEU A 109 -13.16 -2.40 -10.81
N ASP A 110 -13.89 -3.33 -11.45
CA ASP A 110 -13.30 -4.33 -12.35
C ASP A 110 -12.56 -3.66 -13.52
N GLU A 111 -13.05 -2.51 -13.99
CA GLU A 111 -12.47 -1.79 -15.11
C GLU A 111 -11.23 -0.97 -14.73
N PHE A 112 -11.28 -0.23 -13.62
CA PHE A 112 -10.27 0.77 -13.27
C PHE A 112 -9.37 0.37 -12.09
N TRP A 113 -9.76 -0.60 -11.28
CA TRP A 113 -8.99 -1.12 -10.15
C TRP A 113 -8.89 -2.65 -10.18
N PRO A 114 -8.54 -3.30 -11.31
CA PRO A 114 -8.42 -4.74 -11.37
C PRO A 114 -7.22 -5.24 -10.55
N ASN A 115 -7.30 -6.51 -10.14
CA ASN A 115 -6.12 -7.27 -9.80
C ASN A 115 -5.40 -7.63 -11.10
N LEU A 116 -4.14 -7.21 -11.22
CA LEU A 116 -3.35 -7.49 -12.42
C LEU A 116 -2.80 -8.93 -12.44
N ASP A 117 -2.79 -9.61 -11.30
CA ASP A 117 -2.51 -11.05 -11.20
C ASP A 117 -3.81 -11.83 -11.45
N LEU A 118 -3.93 -12.44 -12.63
CA LEU A 118 -5.14 -13.16 -13.05
C LEU A 118 -5.33 -14.49 -12.30
N THR A 119 -4.38 -14.90 -11.46
CA THR A 119 -4.56 -16.07 -10.57
C THR A 119 -5.41 -15.75 -9.34
N LYS A 120 -5.70 -14.47 -9.09
CA LYS A 120 -6.46 -13.98 -7.94
C LYS A 120 -7.66 -13.15 -8.39
N LYS A 121 -8.69 -13.08 -7.56
CA LYS A 121 -9.88 -12.29 -7.87
C LYS A 121 -9.60 -10.80 -7.61
N ASN A 122 -10.34 -9.94 -8.30
CA ASN A 122 -10.34 -8.50 -8.01
C ASN A 122 -10.78 -8.21 -6.57
N THR A 123 -11.76 -8.97 -6.06
CA THR A 123 -12.25 -8.85 -4.68
C THR A 123 -11.17 -9.11 -3.63
N ASP A 124 -10.20 -9.98 -3.92
CA ASP A 124 -9.09 -10.26 -3.00
C ASP A 124 -8.17 -9.04 -2.90
N PHE A 125 -7.95 -8.36 -4.02
CA PHE A 125 -7.15 -7.14 -4.07
C PHE A 125 -7.86 -5.97 -3.40
N TRP A 126 -9.16 -5.77 -3.67
CA TRP A 126 -9.95 -4.73 -3.00
C TRP A 126 -10.04 -4.96 -1.49
N SER A 127 -10.24 -6.20 -1.07
CA SER A 127 -10.24 -6.57 0.35
C SER A 127 -8.89 -6.26 1.01
N TYR A 128 -7.78 -6.55 0.33
CA TYR A 128 -6.44 -6.20 0.81
C TYR A 128 -6.25 -4.68 0.94
N GLU A 129 -6.55 -3.93 -0.11
CA GLU A 129 -6.40 -2.46 -0.12
C GLU A 129 -7.29 -1.78 0.92
N TRP A 130 -8.53 -2.24 1.09
CA TRP A 130 -9.40 -1.75 2.15
C TRP A 130 -8.83 -2.08 3.52
N ARG A 131 -8.57 -3.37 3.81
CA ARG A 131 -8.15 -3.80 5.14
C ARG A 131 -6.85 -3.13 5.55
N LYS A 132 -5.88 -3.01 4.64
CA LYS A 132 -4.58 -2.42 4.92
C LYS A 132 -4.61 -0.89 4.94
N HIS A 133 -5.33 -0.24 4.03
CA HIS A 133 -5.26 1.21 3.84
C HIS A 133 -6.59 1.92 4.08
N GLY A 134 -7.67 1.49 3.42
CA GLY A 134 -8.98 2.14 3.53
C GLY A 134 -9.56 2.16 4.95
N SER A 135 -9.32 1.10 5.73
CA SER A 135 -9.72 0.97 7.12
C SER A 135 -9.19 2.11 8.02
N CYS A 136 -8.06 2.72 7.63
CA CYS A 136 -7.41 3.83 8.32
C CYS A 136 -7.93 5.22 7.92
N ALA A 137 -8.87 5.31 6.99
CA ALA A 137 -9.41 6.57 6.49
C ALA A 137 -10.66 7.05 7.26
N ASN A 138 -11.09 6.32 8.30
CA ASN A 138 -12.37 6.54 8.98
C ASN A 138 -12.54 7.90 9.67
N SER A 139 -11.44 8.62 9.95
CA SER A 139 -11.46 10.00 10.45
C SER A 139 -11.89 11.04 9.41
N VAL A 140 -12.00 10.66 8.14
CA VAL A 140 -12.46 11.54 7.05
C VAL A 140 -13.81 11.06 6.53
N GLU A 141 -14.86 11.85 6.79
CA GLU A 141 -16.26 11.52 6.49
C GLU A 141 -16.48 11.02 5.06
N LYS A 142 -15.89 11.68 4.07
CA LYS A 142 -16.03 11.37 2.63
C LYS A 142 -15.47 10.01 2.21
N VAL A 143 -14.78 9.29 3.09
CA VAL A 143 -14.18 7.96 2.88
C VAL A 143 -14.28 7.08 4.12
N SER A 144 -15.24 7.35 5.01
CA SER A 144 -15.36 6.67 6.29
C SER A 144 -15.92 5.25 6.18
N THR A 145 -16.59 4.93 5.07
CA THR A 145 -17.14 3.60 4.78
C THR A 145 -16.42 2.92 3.61
N THR A 146 -16.56 1.59 3.50
CA THR A 146 -16.00 0.82 2.37
C THR A 146 -16.45 1.40 1.04
N LEU A 147 -17.76 1.64 0.89
CA LEU A 147 -18.33 2.17 -0.36
C LEU A 147 -17.79 3.57 -0.69
N ASP A 148 -17.73 4.47 0.29
CA ASP A 148 -17.30 5.85 0.07
C ASP A 148 -15.82 5.94 -0.28
N TYR A 149 -14.98 5.12 0.36
CA TYR A 149 -13.56 5.00 0.03
C TYR A 149 -13.34 4.60 -1.44
N PHE A 150 -14.00 3.53 -1.90
CA PHE A 150 -13.86 3.09 -3.30
C PHE A 150 -14.47 4.10 -4.29
N LYS A 151 -15.63 4.69 -3.98
CA LYS A 151 -16.22 5.75 -4.81
C LYS A 151 -15.30 6.95 -4.94
N LYS A 152 -14.68 7.38 -3.83
CA LYS A 152 -13.76 8.52 -3.82
C LYS A 152 -12.53 8.26 -4.68
N ALA A 153 -11.90 7.09 -4.52
CA ALA A 153 -10.74 6.71 -5.32
C ALA A 153 -11.08 6.68 -6.82
N LEU A 154 -12.22 6.08 -7.20
CA LEU A 154 -12.70 6.05 -8.58
C LEU A 154 -12.98 7.47 -9.12
N GLN A 155 -13.60 8.34 -8.32
CA GLN A 155 -13.86 9.73 -8.69
C GLN A 155 -12.55 10.48 -8.98
N LEU A 156 -11.57 10.38 -8.09
CA LEU A 156 -10.26 11.01 -8.25
C LEU A 156 -9.52 10.44 -9.46
N ALA A 157 -9.55 9.12 -9.67
CA ALA A 157 -8.93 8.47 -10.82
C ALA A 157 -9.52 8.94 -12.16
N LYS A 158 -10.84 9.14 -12.21
CA LYS A 158 -11.52 9.72 -13.38
C LYS A 158 -11.11 11.17 -13.61
N GLN A 159 -11.01 11.97 -12.55
CA GLN A 159 -10.65 13.38 -12.63
C GLN A 159 -9.20 13.59 -13.08
N TYR A 160 -8.27 12.76 -12.59
CA TYR A 160 -6.84 12.84 -12.88
C TYR A 160 -6.39 11.68 -13.77
N ASN A 161 -7.02 11.56 -14.95
CA ASN A 161 -6.71 10.51 -15.92
C ASN A 161 -5.25 10.65 -16.42
N VAL A 162 -4.37 9.80 -15.90
CA VAL A 162 -2.92 9.85 -16.17
C VAL A 162 -2.62 9.72 -17.67
N THR A 163 -3.28 8.82 -18.39
CA THR A 163 -3.10 8.67 -19.86
C THR A 163 -3.33 10.00 -20.57
N SER A 164 -4.42 10.70 -20.23
CA SER A 164 -4.79 11.98 -20.84
C SER A 164 -3.85 13.12 -20.43
N ILE A 165 -3.32 13.08 -19.20
CA ILE A 165 -2.34 14.06 -18.72
C ILE A 165 -1.02 13.92 -19.50
N LEU A 166 -0.50 12.69 -19.62
CA LEU A 166 0.74 12.41 -20.31
C LEU A 166 0.64 12.70 -21.83
N SER A 167 -0.48 12.34 -22.46
CA SER A 167 -0.68 12.54 -23.90
C SER A 167 -0.68 14.01 -24.32
N LYS A 168 -1.12 14.94 -23.45
CA LYS A 168 -1.03 16.40 -23.70
C LYS A 168 0.41 16.89 -23.92
N LYS A 169 1.40 16.18 -23.36
CA LYS A 169 2.84 16.44 -23.58
C LYS A 169 3.48 15.46 -24.57
N LYS A 170 2.66 14.77 -25.37
CA LYS A 170 3.08 13.75 -26.35
C LYS A 170 3.86 12.60 -25.70
N ILE A 171 3.63 12.35 -24.42
CA ILE A 171 4.15 11.17 -23.70
C ILE A 171 3.10 10.08 -23.85
N THR A 172 3.32 9.19 -24.82
CA THR A 172 2.44 8.05 -25.09
C THR A 172 3.17 6.73 -24.92
N GLU A 173 2.42 5.67 -24.64
CA GLU A 173 2.98 4.32 -24.60
C GLU A 173 3.61 3.98 -25.95
N ASN A 174 4.81 3.43 -25.93
CA ASN A 174 5.51 2.91 -27.11
C ASN A 174 6.76 2.13 -26.66
N ASN A 175 7.28 1.29 -27.56
CA ASN A 175 8.42 0.40 -27.24
C ASN A 175 9.78 0.95 -27.69
N ILE A 176 9.81 2.14 -28.29
CA ILE A 176 10.98 2.72 -28.98
C ILE A 176 11.58 3.87 -28.17
N ASN A 177 10.78 4.91 -27.95
CA ASN A 177 11.18 6.15 -27.29
C ASN A 177 11.36 5.96 -25.79
N THR A 178 12.19 6.83 -25.22
CA THR A 178 12.32 6.99 -23.78
C THR A 178 11.94 8.41 -23.40
N TYR A 179 11.44 8.57 -22.18
CA TYR A 179 11.10 9.86 -21.59
C TYR A 179 11.96 10.06 -20.35
N THR A 180 12.36 11.29 -20.05
CA THR A 180 12.99 11.55 -18.77
C THR A 180 11.91 11.61 -17.68
N ILE A 181 12.27 11.25 -16.46
CA ILE A 181 11.36 11.41 -15.31
C ILE A 181 10.95 12.88 -15.14
N ASN A 182 11.83 13.84 -15.44
CA ASN A 182 11.49 15.26 -15.44
C ASN A 182 10.44 15.64 -16.51
N ASP A 183 10.42 15.00 -17.69
CA ASP A 183 9.36 15.21 -18.69
C ASP A 183 8.00 14.74 -18.15
N VAL A 184 7.98 13.55 -17.54
CA VAL A 184 6.77 12.98 -16.91
C VAL A 184 6.31 13.89 -15.76
N GLN A 185 7.23 14.36 -14.92
CA GLN A 185 6.94 15.26 -13.81
C GLN A 185 6.35 16.59 -14.31
N SER A 186 6.93 17.15 -15.37
CA SER A 186 6.43 18.39 -15.99
C SER A 186 5.05 18.22 -16.62
N ALA A 187 4.75 17.04 -17.18
CA ALA A 187 3.42 16.74 -17.71
C ALA A 187 2.36 16.66 -16.60
N MET A 188 2.69 15.99 -15.50
CA MET A 188 1.83 15.90 -14.32
C MET A 188 1.59 17.28 -13.72
N GLU A 189 2.67 18.01 -13.38
CA GLU A 189 2.60 19.36 -12.80
C GLU A 189 1.84 20.34 -13.70
N GLY A 190 2.00 20.24 -15.03
CA GLY A 190 1.27 21.09 -15.97
C GLY A 190 -0.25 20.90 -15.95
N SER A 191 -0.74 19.74 -15.50
CA SER A 191 -2.19 19.45 -15.39
C SER A 191 -2.72 19.56 -13.96
N THR A 192 -1.92 19.18 -12.96
CA THR A 192 -2.33 19.19 -11.54
C THR A 192 -2.00 20.51 -10.84
N ARG A 193 -1.01 21.26 -11.35
CA ARG A 193 -0.30 22.38 -10.70
C ARG A 193 0.54 22.00 -9.47
N PHE A 194 0.71 20.70 -9.22
CA PHE A 194 1.41 20.17 -8.06
C PHE A 194 2.28 18.96 -8.40
N LYS A 195 3.30 18.72 -7.58
CA LYS A 195 4.27 17.66 -7.78
C LYS A 195 3.73 16.29 -7.43
N SER A 196 4.24 15.28 -8.11
CA SER A 196 3.84 13.87 -7.99
C SER A 196 5.04 13.03 -7.56
N ASN A 197 4.80 11.82 -7.06
CA ASN A 197 5.86 10.82 -7.01
C ASN A 197 5.76 9.93 -8.25
N ILE A 198 6.85 9.84 -9.00
CA ILE A 198 6.98 9.00 -10.19
C ILE A 198 7.94 7.86 -9.86
N ILE A 199 7.50 6.63 -10.13
CA ILE A 199 8.20 5.40 -9.79
C ILE A 199 8.43 4.60 -11.06
N TRP A 200 9.62 4.01 -11.17
CA TRP A 200 10.02 3.16 -12.28
C TRP A 200 10.61 1.85 -11.78
N ASN A 201 10.53 0.82 -12.62
CA ASN A 201 11.14 -0.48 -12.38
C ASN A 201 12.56 -0.50 -12.96
N GLU A 202 13.56 -0.66 -12.09
CA GLU A 202 14.99 -0.68 -12.47
C GLU A 202 15.49 -2.06 -12.92
N ASN A 203 14.70 -3.12 -12.77
CA ASN A 203 15.14 -4.49 -13.03
C ASN A 203 15.27 -4.86 -14.52
N LYS A 204 15.23 -3.87 -15.41
CA LYS A 204 15.26 -4.02 -16.86
C LYS A 204 16.43 -3.22 -17.45
N CYS A 205 16.98 -3.65 -18.58
CA CYS A 205 18.06 -2.92 -19.27
C CYS A 205 17.71 -1.45 -19.54
N THR A 206 16.44 -1.20 -19.87
CA THR A 206 15.89 0.15 -19.84
C THR A 206 14.81 0.18 -18.77
N PRO A 207 14.91 1.05 -17.75
CA PRO A 207 13.90 1.12 -16.72
C PRO A 207 12.52 1.43 -17.29
N LEU A 208 11.49 0.87 -16.69
CA LEU A 208 10.11 0.99 -17.16
C LEU A 208 9.31 1.87 -16.20
N LEU A 209 8.58 2.86 -16.72
CA LEU A 209 7.65 3.65 -15.94
C LEU A 209 6.60 2.72 -15.31
N SER A 210 6.45 2.77 -13.99
CA SER A 210 5.73 1.73 -13.23
C SER A 210 4.52 2.27 -12.48
N GLU A 211 4.69 3.38 -11.75
CA GLU A 211 3.64 3.94 -10.90
C GLU A 211 3.73 5.46 -10.88
N ILE A 212 2.58 6.14 -10.84
CA ILE A 212 2.48 7.59 -10.65
C ILE A 212 1.54 7.83 -9.49
N ARG A 213 1.95 8.68 -8.54
CA ARG A 213 1.20 9.00 -7.34
C ARG A 213 0.83 10.48 -7.29
N ILE A 214 -0.45 10.75 -7.02
CA ILE A 214 -0.98 12.09 -6.80
C ILE A 214 -1.40 12.19 -5.34
N CYS A 215 -1.02 13.28 -4.68
CA CYS A 215 -1.27 13.48 -3.26
C CYS A 215 -2.39 14.49 -3.04
N PHE A 216 -3.18 14.25 -1.99
CA PHE A 216 -4.35 15.04 -1.66
C PHE A 216 -4.38 15.37 -0.18
N SER A 217 -4.85 16.57 0.16
CA SER A 217 -5.25 16.90 1.53
C SER A 217 -6.41 16.00 1.99
N LYS A 218 -6.75 16.06 3.29
CA LYS A 218 -7.93 15.36 3.84
C LYS A 218 -9.26 15.85 3.25
N THR A 219 -9.29 17.07 2.69
CA THR A 219 -10.44 17.63 1.98
C THR A 219 -10.52 17.22 0.51
N PHE A 220 -9.51 16.49 0.03
CA PHE A 220 -9.30 16.05 -1.35
C PHE A 220 -8.89 17.16 -2.34
N ASP A 221 -8.23 18.20 -1.84
CA ASP A 221 -7.53 19.17 -2.67
C ASP A 221 -6.16 18.61 -3.06
N VAL A 222 -5.74 18.79 -4.30
CA VAL A 222 -4.40 18.34 -4.74
C VAL A 222 -3.34 19.13 -3.99
N ILE A 223 -2.30 18.43 -3.53
CA ILE A 223 -1.12 19.01 -2.88
C ILE A 223 0.14 18.46 -3.53
N ASP A 224 1.27 19.15 -3.31
CA ASP A 224 2.57 18.56 -3.62
C ASP A 224 2.76 17.27 -2.83
N CYS A 225 3.09 16.19 -3.52
CA CYS A 225 3.51 14.98 -2.85
C CYS A 225 4.78 15.24 -2.02
N PRO A 226 4.85 14.76 -0.76
CA PRO A 226 6.09 14.77 0.00
C PRO A 226 7.22 14.07 -0.77
N TRP A 227 8.41 14.66 -0.69
CA TRP A 227 9.63 14.21 -1.39
C TRP A 227 9.37 13.88 -2.88
N PRO A 228 8.94 14.89 -3.67
CA PRO A 228 8.60 14.66 -5.06
C PRO A 228 9.81 14.15 -5.84
N THR A 229 9.55 13.29 -6.82
CA THR A 229 10.61 12.65 -7.58
C THR A 229 11.40 13.70 -8.36
N LYS A 230 12.72 13.76 -8.14
CA LYS A 230 13.66 14.61 -8.90
C LYS A 230 14.70 13.71 -9.56
N SER A 231 14.55 13.48 -10.87
CA SER A 231 15.45 12.58 -11.60
C SER A 231 15.45 12.90 -13.10
N ASN A 232 16.62 12.83 -13.73
CA ASN A 232 16.78 12.87 -15.19
C ASN A 232 16.87 11.46 -15.80
N LYS A 233 16.55 10.41 -15.03
CA LYS A 233 16.58 9.03 -15.52
C LYS A 233 15.67 8.90 -16.72
N LYS A 234 16.16 8.23 -17.77
CA LYS A 234 15.36 7.86 -18.93
C LYS A 234 14.63 6.55 -18.65
N VAL A 235 13.33 6.54 -18.93
CA VAL A 235 12.45 5.38 -18.76
C VAL A 235 11.65 5.13 -20.04
N LYS A 236 11.30 3.88 -20.30
CA LYS A 236 10.28 3.54 -21.30
C LYS A 236 8.90 3.59 -20.67
N TYR A 237 7.92 4.08 -21.42
CA TYR A 237 6.51 3.89 -21.12
C TYR A 237 5.98 2.80 -22.07
N PRO A 238 6.07 1.52 -21.67
CA PRO A 238 5.93 0.41 -22.61
C PRO A 238 4.48 0.20 -23.06
N ALA A 239 4.29 -0.11 -24.35
CA ALA A 239 3.02 -0.58 -24.91
C ALA A 239 2.94 -2.11 -24.84
N ALA A 240 1.74 -2.69 -24.77
CA ALA A 240 1.63 -4.15 -24.79
C ALA A 240 2.18 -4.72 -26.12
N CYS A 241 2.87 -5.85 -26.04
CA CYS A 241 3.32 -6.57 -27.22
C CYS A 241 2.12 -7.29 -27.85
N THR A 242 1.65 -6.83 -29.00
CA THR A 242 0.72 -7.62 -29.81
C THR A 242 1.46 -8.83 -30.34
N LYS A 243 1.21 -10.02 -29.80
CA LYS A 243 1.63 -11.26 -30.47
C LYS A 243 0.88 -11.32 -31.79
N ASN A 244 1.58 -11.21 -32.92
CA ASN A 244 1.03 -11.59 -34.21
C ASN A 244 0.66 -13.08 -34.12
N LEU A 245 -0.63 -13.40 -33.99
CA LEU A 245 -1.14 -14.77 -33.96
C LEU A 245 -1.18 -15.44 -35.35
N ASN A 246 -0.54 -14.86 -36.37
CA ASN A 246 -0.60 -15.33 -37.76
C ASN A 246 0.78 -15.72 -38.33
N SER A 247 1.55 -16.55 -37.62
CA SER A 247 2.80 -17.13 -38.14
C SER A 247 2.87 -18.65 -37.92
N SER A 248 1.73 -19.33 -38.07
CA SER A 248 1.69 -20.79 -38.12
C SER A 248 0.51 -21.27 -38.96
N LYS A 249 0.60 -21.03 -40.27
CA LYS A 249 0.11 -21.98 -41.27
C LYS A 249 1.14 -22.05 -42.39
N GLU A 250 1.67 -23.25 -42.57
CA GLU A 250 2.61 -23.64 -43.63
C GLU A 250 2.00 -23.42 -45.02
N GLY A 251 2.90 -23.33 -46.00
CA GLY A 251 2.65 -22.79 -47.33
C GLY A 251 1.75 -23.63 -48.23
N GLU A 252 1.15 -22.93 -49.19
CA GLU A 252 0.97 -23.43 -50.54
C GLU A 252 1.21 -22.28 -51.55
N TYR A 253 2.36 -22.38 -52.24
CA TYR A 253 2.65 -21.97 -53.62
C TYR A 253 2.03 -20.69 -54.25
N GLN A 254 2.83 -19.62 -54.44
CA GLN A 254 3.29 -19.15 -55.78
C GLN A 254 3.97 -17.76 -55.76
N THR A 255 4.89 -17.62 -56.71
CA THR A 255 5.89 -16.58 -56.95
C THR A 255 5.31 -15.24 -57.42
N THR A 256 5.86 -14.10 -56.97
CA THR A 256 6.61 -13.09 -57.77
C THR A 256 6.69 -11.70 -57.09
N ASN A 257 7.86 -11.07 -57.28
CA ASN A 257 8.16 -9.63 -57.30
C ASN A 257 8.24 -8.80 -56.00
N THR A 258 9.49 -8.60 -55.59
CA THR A 258 10.13 -7.41 -55.02
C THR A 258 9.29 -6.13 -54.82
N HIS A 259 9.13 -5.71 -53.56
CA HIS A 259 9.32 -4.32 -53.13
C HIS A 259 9.67 -4.27 -51.63
N ASN A 260 10.74 -3.52 -51.32
CA ASN A 260 11.30 -3.28 -50.00
C ASN A 260 10.24 -2.85 -48.96
N PHE A 261 9.94 -3.72 -47.99
CA PHE A 261 9.40 -3.31 -46.69
C PHE A 261 10.46 -3.59 -45.64
N LYS A 262 10.94 -2.52 -44.99
CA LYS A 262 11.78 -2.60 -43.80
C LYS A 262 10.95 -3.30 -42.71
N GLU A 263 11.32 -4.52 -42.35
CA GLU A 263 10.67 -5.26 -41.27
C GLU A 263 10.73 -4.46 -39.97
N SER A 264 9.57 -4.27 -39.34
CA SER A 264 9.48 -3.79 -37.96
C SER A 264 10.04 -4.88 -37.03
N PRO A 265 10.73 -4.54 -35.93
CA PRO A 265 11.29 -5.55 -35.05
C PRO A 265 10.17 -6.31 -34.34
N THR A 266 9.86 -7.50 -34.81
CA THR A 266 9.09 -8.52 -34.12
C THR A 266 9.99 -9.23 -33.10
N SER A 267 10.37 -8.53 -32.04
CA SER A 267 10.66 -9.19 -30.77
C SER A 267 10.68 -8.17 -29.64
N CYS A 268 9.86 -8.43 -28.62
CA CYS A 268 10.02 -7.80 -27.31
C CYS A 268 11.19 -8.51 -26.61
N ASP A 269 12.39 -8.37 -27.18
CA ASP A 269 13.48 -9.26 -26.84
C ASP A 269 13.98 -9.05 -25.43
N GLN A 270 14.20 -10.21 -24.83
CA GLN A 270 14.69 -10.41 -23.49
C GLN A 270 16.05 -9.74 -23.34
N CYS A 271 16.14 -8.97 -22.28
CA CYS A 271 17.39 -8.36 -21.90
C CYS A 271 18.02 -9.22 -20.81
N THR A 272 19.04 -9.99 -21.17
CA THR A 272 19.91 -10.66 -20.20
C THR A 272 20.66 -9.59 -19.42
N LYS A 273 20.46 -9.54 -18.10
CA LYS A 273 21.25 -8.66 -17.23
C LYS A 273 22.72 -9.05 -17.38
N PRO A 274 23.66 -8.10 -17.51
CA PRO A 274 25.08 -8.42 -17.34
C PRO A 274 25.27 -9.05 -15.96
N LYS A 275 25.99 -10.19 -15.92
CA LYS A 275 26.36 -10.89 -14.68
C LYS A 275 27.07 -9.87 -13.78
N PRO A 276 26.68 -9.70 -12.51
CA PRO A 276 27.50 -8.92 -11.59
C PRO A 276 28.91 -9.53 -11.54
N PRO A 277 29.97 -8.71 -11.45
CA PRO A 277 31.32 -9.23 -11.27
C PRO A 277 31.35 -10.10 -10.01
N ASP A 278 31.99 -11.27 -10.13
CA ASP A 278 32.20 -12.21 -9.04
C ASP A 278 33.16 -11.57 -8.01
N ASN A 279 32.60 -10.88 -7.01
CA ASN A 279 33.38 -10.42 -5.86
C ASN A 279 33.37 -11.51 -4.79
N ASN A 280 34.28 -12.47 -4.92
CA ASN A 280 34.78 -13.24 -3.80
C ASN A 280 35.81 -12.38 -3.07
N THR A 281 35.45 -11.87 -1.90
CA THR A 281 36.36 -11.55 -0.78
C THR A 281 35.47 -11.10 0.38
N ALA A 282 35.13 -12.04 1.25
CA ALA A 282 34.66 -11.74 2.59
C ALA A 282 35.89 -11.77 3.48
N ASP A 283 36.38 -10.59 3.87
CA ASP A 283 37.34 -10.47 4.96
C ASP A 283 36.56 -10.64 6.27
N GLU A 284 36.91 -11.69 7.02
CA GLU A 284 36.48 -11.88 8.40
C GLU A 284 37.07 -10.77 9.27
N VAL A 285 36.21 -9.89 9.77
CA VAL A 285 36.58 -8.98 10.85
C VAL A 285 36.30 -9.68 12.17
N GLU A 286 37.37 -10.13 12.82
CA GLU A 286 37.35 -10.65 14.18
C GLU A 286 37.12 -9.48 15.15
N VAL A 287 35.86 -9.25 15.55
CA VAL A 287 35.51 -8.25 16.57
C VAL A 287 35.68 -8.89 17.95
N THR A 288 36.83 -8.67 18.56
CA THR A 288 37.04 -9.00 19.97
C THR A 288 36.39 -7.96 20.89
N SER A 289 35.99 -8.44 22.07
CA SER A 289 35.96 -7.69 23.34
C SER A 289 34.67 -6.95 23.75
N LEU A 290 34.01 -7.53 24.76
CA LEU A 290 32.99 -7.03 25.71
C LEU A 290 31.64 -6.47 25.21
N SER A 291 31.55 -5.77 24.08
CA SER A 291 30.30 -5.08 23.67
C SER A 291 29.19 -6.02 23.22
N VAL A 292 29.54 -7.12 22.54
CA VAL A 292 28.60 -8.13 22.04
C VAL A 292 28.00 -8.95 23.18
N PHE A 293 28.79 -9.27 24.22
CA PHE A 293 28.30 -10.00 25.39
C PHE A 293 27.30 -9.17 26.22
N LEU A 294 27.54 -7.86 26.35
CA LEU A 294 26.59 -6.94 26.99
C LEU A 294 25.27 -6.84 26.22
N LEU A 295 25.31 -6.80 24.89
CA LEU A 295 24.12 -6.80 24.04
C LEU A 295 23.32 -8.10 24.13
N ILE A 296 23.99 -9.25 24.10
CA ILE A 296 23.34 -10.56 24.25
C ILE A 296 22.72 -10.70 25.65
N ALA A 297 23.41 -10.25 26.71
CA ALA A 297 22.87 -10.25 28.06
C ALA A 297 21.63 -9.34 28.19
N LEU A 298 21.63 -8.16 27.57
CA LEU A 298 20.49 -7.24 27.57
C LEU A 298 19.29 -7.82 26.80
N VAL A 299 19.53 -8.45 25.65
CA VAL A 299 18.48 -9.15 24.89
C VAL A 299 17.93 -10.33 25.67
N PHE A 300 18.76 -11.07 26.41
CA PHE A 300 18.32 -12.19 27.25
C PHE A 300 17.49 -11.71 28.45
N VAL A 301 17.91 -10.64 29.13
CA VAL A 301 17.15 -10.02 30.22
C VAL A 301 15.80 -9.50 29.72
N LEU A 302 15.77 -8.82 28.57
CA LEU A 302 14.53 -8.36 27.95
C LEU A 302 13.65 -9.55 27.54
N TYR A 303 14.20 -10.60 26.95
CA TYR A 303 13.47 -11.81 26.58
C TYR A 303 12.86 -12.51 27.80
N VAL A 304 13.60 -12.66 28.90
CA VAL A 304 13.08 -13.23 30.16
C VAL A 304 11.99 -12.33 30.75
N PHE A 305 12.16 -11.02 30.71
CA PHE A 305 11.16 -10.04 31.17
C PHE A 305 9.86 -10.14 30.36
N PHE A 306 9.96 -10.16 29.02
CA PHE A 306 8.82 -10.32 28.13
C PHE A 306 8.14 -11.70 28.26
N LYS A 307 8.92 -12.76 28.50
CA LYS A 307 8.37 -14.11 28.71
C LYS A 307 7.65 -14.24 30.06
N LYS A 308 8.14 -13.57 31.12
CA LYS A 308 7.44 -13.46 32.42
C LYS A 308 6.16 -12.64 32.31
N CYS A 309 6.17 -11.52 31.59
CA CYS A 309 4.95 -10.77 31.28
C CYS A 309 3.93 -11.62 30.52
N LYS A 310 4.36 -12.37 29.49
CA LYS A 310 3.47 -13.22 28.70
C LYS A 310 2.86 -14.38 29.49
N ARG A 311 3.60 -14.95 30.45
CA ARG A 311 3.12 -16.04 31.33
C ARG A 311 2.10 -15.54 32.36
N SER A 312 2.36 -14.37 32.96
CA SER A 312 1.41 -13.74 33.90
C SER A 312 0.08 -13.36 33.24
N SER A 313 0.09 -13.00 31.94
CA SER A 313 -1.13 -12.71 31.19
C SER A 313 -1.93 -13.97 30.84
N TYR A 314 -1.27 -15.12 30.64
CA TYR A 314 -1.94 -16.37 30.26
C TYR A 314 -2.60 -17.07 31.44
N GLU A 315 -1.99 -17.03 32.63
CA GLU A 315 -2.58 -17.57 33.87
C GLU A 315 -3.84 -16.77 34.28
N GLN A 316 -3.83 -15.44 34.15
CA GLN A 316 -5.03 -14.61 34.40
C GLN A 316 -6.17 -14.84 33.40
N ILE A 317 -5.87 -15.11 32.11
CA ILE A 317 -6.90 -15.40 31.11
C ILE A 317 -7.53 -16.79 31.34
N SER A 318 -6.72 -17.78 31.73
CA SER A 318 -7.19 -19.15 32.05
C SER A 318 -8.15 -19.17 33.25
N ASP A 319 -7.86 -18.40 34.30
CA ASP A 319 -8.71 -18.35 35.50
C ASP A 319 -10.02 -17.59 35.27
N THR A 320 -10.03 -16.62 34.34
CA THR A 320 -11.26 -15.91 33.94
C THR A 320 -12.19 -16.83 33.13
N MET A 321 -11.63 -17.64 32.21
CA MET A 321 -12.43 -18.58 31.40
C MET A 321 -13.00 -19.75 32.21
N LYS A 322 -12.37 -20.15 33.33
CA LYS A 322 -12.94 -21.16 34.25
C LYS A 322 -14.08 -20.64 35.13
N SER A 323 -14.18 -19.32 35.32
CA SER A 323 -15.26 -18.73 36.12
C SER A 323 -16.56 -18.51 35.33
N ASP A 324 -16.47 -18.32 34.02
CA ASP A 324 -17.63 -18.10 33.13
C ASP A 324 -18.34 -19.41 32.74
N GLU A 325 -17.67 -20.56 32.79
CA GLU A 325 -18.25 -21.87 32.47
C GLU A 325 -19.20 -22.41 33.57
N ASN A 326 -19.16 -21.85 34.78
CA ASN A 326 -19.99 -22.23 35.92
C ASN A 326 -21.28 -21.39 36.08
N GLN A 327 -21.64 -20.53 35.12
CA GLN A 327 -22.80 -19.63 35.19
C GLN A 327 -23.89 -19.88 34.15
N LEU A 328 -23.85 -20.98 33.37
CA LEU A 328 -24.99 -21.40 32.56
C LEU A 328 -25.76 -22.56 33.23
N HIS A 329 -26.82 -22.20 33.95
CA HIS A 329 -27.93 -23.12 34.26
C HIS A 329 -29.11 -22.86 33.29
N PRO A 330 -29.91 -23.91 32.97
CA PRO A 330 -30.79 -23.93 31.81
C PRO A 330 -32.18 -23.38 32.12
N LEU A 331 -32.73 -22.62 31.16
CA LEU A 331 -34.17 -22.47 30.92
C LEU A 331 -34.42 -22.49 29.42
#